data_AF-A0A0G0XNF7-F1
#
_entry.id   AF-A0A0G0XNF7-F1
#
_cell.length_a   1.000
_cell.length_b   1.000
_cell.length_c   1.000
_cell.angle_alpha   90.00
_cell.angle_beta   90.00
_cell.angle_gamma   90.00
#
_symmetry.space_group_name_H-M   'P 1'
#
loop_
_entity.id
_entity.type
_entity.pdbx_description
1 polymer ?
#
loop_
_entity_poly.entity_id
_entity_poly.type
_entity_poly.pdbx_seq_one_letter_code
_entity_poly.pdbx_strand_id
1 'polypeptide(L)'
;MDLFQEKPKPFFDLLHPRQAFILGCVTSFLVMGTVGFFLLGAYLVRGSAMGAKGFPVATAGNKDINQPVVVNTAKTGTGDVAAVQPAGKVPPISESDHIFGDPKAPITIIEYSDFQCPYCVNFHPTMEQVMEQYKGKVKWVYRHYPLSFHPQSQPAAEASECASEQGKFWEYAKGLFENQKSLGAEFYSKLAGDIGLNVSTFNTCLESDKYLSHIQQDLEGGSGAGVRGTPGSFLIDKDGNAQAIKGALPFSSIQPLIDEALQ
;
A
#
# COMPACT_ATOMS: atom_id res chain seq x y z
N MET A 1 -9.58 -78.39 -23.59
CA MET A 1 -9.65 -77.84 -22.22
C MET A 1 -8.96 -76.50 -22.28
N ASP A 2 -9.72 -75.41 -22.35
CA ASP A 2 -9.21 -74.07 -22.06
C ASP A 2 -10.33 -73.31 -21.35
N LEU A 3 -10.16 -73.16 -20.04
CA LEU A 3 -11.05 -72.46 -19.13
C LEU A 3 -10.64 -70.98 -19.13
N PHE A 4 -11.39 -70.15 -19.87
CA PHE A 4 -11.25 -68.69 -19.77
C PHE A 4 -11.81 -68.20 -18.43
N GLN A 5 -10.93 -67.72 -17.56
CA GLN A 5 -11.31 -66.94 -16.39
C GLN A 5 -11.55 -65.48 -16.80
N GLU A 6 -12.80 -65.02 -16.72
CA GLU A 6 -13.11 -63.58 -16.79
C GLU A 6 -12.75 -62.91 -15.45
N LYS A 7 -11.98 -61.82 -15.51
CA LYS A 7 -11.67 -60.98 -14.34
C LYS A 7 -12.90 -60.13 -13.98
N PRO A 8 -13.23 -59.97 -12.68
CA PRO A 8 -14.34 -59.13 -12.27
C PRO A 8 -14.07 -57.66 -12.63
N LYS A 9 -15.08 -56.98 -13.18
CA LYS A 9 -15.00 -55.55 -13.51
C LYS A 9 -14.82 -54.72 -12.23
N PRO A 10 -14.00 -53.64 -12.27
CA PRO A 10 -13.80 -52.79 -11.11
C PRO A 10 -15.11 -52.12 -10.72
N PHE A 11 -15.31 -51.93 -9.42
CA PHE A 11 -16.55 -51.43 -8.82
C PHE A 11 -17.08 -50.12 -9.45
N PHE A 12 -16.18 -49.26 -9.92
CA PHE A 12 -16.52 -47.96 -10.53
C PHE A 12 -17.16 -48.07 -11.91
N ASP A 13 -16.95 -49.17 -12.64
CA ASP A 13 -17.54 -49.39 -13.98
C ASP A 13 -19.01 -49.83 -13.91
N LEU A 14 -19.51 -50.12 -12.70
CA LEU A 14 -20.90 -50.53 -12.45
C LEU A 14 -21.81 -49.35 -12.07
N LEU A 15 -21.27 -48.14 -11.94
CA LEU A 15 -21.99 -46.95 -11.47
C LEU A 15 -22.33 -46.01 -12.63
N HIS A 16 -23.55 -45.45 -12.61
CA HIS A 16 -23.95 -44.42 -13.58
C HIS A 16 -23.09 -43.15 -13.40
N PRO A 17 -22.70 -42.41 -14.47
CA PRO A 17 -21.76 -41.29 -14.37
C PRO A 17 -22.13 -40.23 -13.32
N ARG A 18 -23.43 -39.97 -13.13
CA ARG A 18 -23.93 -39.06 -12.08
C ARG A 18 -23.70 -39.59 -10.66
N GLN A 19 -23.82 -40.89 -10.44
CA GLN A 19 -23.60 -41.52 -9.13
C GLN A 19 -22.10 -41.58 -8.79
N ALA A 20 -21.24 -41.86 -9.78
CA ALA A 20 -19.80 -41.84 -9.61
C ALA A 20 -19.30 -40.44 -9.22
N PHE A 21 -19.84 -39.38 -9.85
CA PHE A 21 -19.50 -38.00 -9.52
C PHE A 21 -19.93 -37.62 -8.09
N ILE A 22 -21.17 -37.93 -7.70
CA ILE A 22 -21.67 -37.63 -6.35
C ILE A 22 -20.86 -38.39 -5.28
N LEU A 23 -20.55 -39.66 -5.52
CA LEU A 23 -19.76 -40.47 -4.57
C LEU A 23 -18.31 -39.94 -4.45
N GLY A 24 -17.72 -39.45 -5.54
CA GLY A 24 -16.41 -38.79 -5.53
C GLY A 24 -16.42 -37.47 -4.73
N CYS A 25 -17.44 -36.62 -4.92
CA CYS A 25 -17.56 -35.39 -4.15
C CYS A 25 -17.74 -35.67 -2.64
N VAL A 26 -18.64 -36.60 -2.28
CA VAL A 26 -18.89 -36.93 -0.87
C VAL A 26 -17.65 -37.51 -0.20
N THR A 27 -16.93 -38.42 -0.86
CA THR A 27 -15.69 -38.99 -0.30
C THR A 27 -14.59 -37.93 -0.17
N SER A 28 -14.46 -37.02 -1.13
CA SER A 28 -13.50 -35.90 -1.06
C SER A 28 -13.78 -34.97 0.13
N PHE A 29 -15.04 -34.56 0.35
CA PHE A 29 -15.41 -33.71 1.49
C PHE A 29 -15.19 -34.41 2.83
N LEU A 30 -15.45 -35.71 2.92
CA LEU A 30 -15.27 -36.48 4.16
C LEU A 30 -13.78 -36.63 4.51
N VAL A 31 -12.92 -36.85 3.52
CA VAL A 31 -11.46 -36.90 3.71
C VAL A 31 -10.91 -35.53 4.09
N MET A 32 -11.34 -34.46 3.41
CA MET A 32 -10.83 -33.12 3.70
C MET A 32 -11.29 -32.59 5.07
N GLY A 33 -12.54 -32.89 5.47
CA GLY A 33 -13.06 -32.55 6.78
C GLY A 33 -12.38 -33.30 7.93
N THR A 34 -12.06 -34.58 7.74
CA THR A 34 -11.34 -35.36 8.77
C THR A 34 -9.91 -34.88 8.96
N VAL A 35 -9.16 -34.63 7.88
CA VAL A 35 -7.80 -34.08 7.98
C VAL A 35 -7.79 -32.70 8.64
N GLY A 36 -8.73 -31.81 8.28
CA GLY A 36 -8.85 -30.49 8.90
C GLY A 36 -9.17 -30.55 10.40
N PHE A 37 -10.05 -31.47 10.81
CA PHE A 37 -10.41 -31.67 12.22
C PHE A 37 -9.21 -32.12 13.08
N PHE A 38 -8.37 -33.02 12.57
CA PHE A 38 -7.17 -33.48 13.29
C PHE A 38 -6.08 -32.39 13.37
N LEU A 39 -5.88 -31.59 12.32
CA LEU A 39 -4.93 -30.48 12.33
C LEU A 39 -5.36 -29.37 13.30
N LEU A 40 -6.65 -29.03 13.32
CA LEU A 40 -7.20 -28.04 14.24
C LEU A 40 -7.14 -28.53 15.70
N GLY A 41 -7.48 -29.80 15.93
CA GLY A 41 -7.33 -30.43 17.25
C GLY A 41 -5.89 -30.40 17.76
N ALA A 42 -4.92 -30.73 16.90
CA ALA A 42 -3.50 -30.68 17.26
C ALA A 42 -3.01 -29.26 17.57
N TYR A 43 -3.52 -28.24 16.86
CA TYR A 43 -3.21 -26.83 17.12
C TYR A 43 -3.75 -26.37 18.48
N LEU A 44 -4.99 -26.72 18.82
CA LEU A 44 -5.62 -26.35 20.09
C LEU A 44 -4.98 -27.07 21.29
N VAL A 45 -4.54 -28.32 21.12
CA VAL A 45 -3.79 -29.06 22.15
C VAL A 45 -2.40 -28.47 22.36
N ARG A 46 -1.72 -27.99 21.30
CA ARG A 46 -0.44 -27.26 21.41
C ARG A 46 -0.60 -25.87 22.05
N GLY A 47 -1.74 -25.20 21.87
CA GLY A 47 -2.03 -23.89 22.48
C GLY A 47 -2.28 -23.92 23.99
N SER A 48 -2.48 -25.10 24.58
CA SER A 48 -2.87 -25.26 25.99
C SER A 48 -1.69 -25.56 26.95
N ALA A 49 -0.44 -25.47 26.48
CA ALA A 49 0.75 -25.82 27.25
C ALA A 49 1.75 -24.65 27.48
N MET A 50 1.26 -23.41 27.57
CA MET A 50 2.03 -22.30 28.16
C MET A 50 1.29 -21.73 29.37
N GLY A 51 1.61 -22.30 30.53
CA GLY A 51 1.17 -21.80 31.82
C GLY A 51 1.69 -20.40 32.09
N ALA A 52 0.76 -19.53 32.50
CA ALA A 52 1.02 -18.18 32.97
C ALA A 52 2.01 -18.18 34.14
N LYS A 53 3.20 -17.62 33.92
CA LYS A 53 4.05 -17.14 35.02
C LYS A 53 3.68 -15.68 35.27
N GLY A 54 3.01 -15.44 36.39
CA GLY A 54 2.66 -14.11 36.85
C GLY A 54 3.92 -13.26 37.10
N PHE A 55 3.88 -12.02 36.63
CA PHE A 55 4.85 -10.99 36.97
C PHE A 55 4.37 -10.26 38.24
N PRO A 56 5.24 -10.02 39.23
CA PRO A 56 4.86 -9.27 40.42
C PRO A 56 4.70 -7.78 40.07
N VAL A 57 3.52 -7.24 40.35
CA VAL A 57 3.25 -5.79 40.35
C VAL A 57 3.87 -5.21 41.62
N ALA A 58 4.96 -4.47 41.47
CA ALA A 58 5.48 -3.61 42.52
C ALA A 58 4.72 -2.26 42.46
N THR A 59 3.87 -2.02 43.44
CA THR A 59 3.28 -0.70 43.72
C THR A 59 4.36 0.22 44.29
N ALA A 60 4.91 1.10 43.45
CA ALA A 60 5.65 2.27 43.92
C ALA A 60 4.67 3.46 43.97
N GLY A 61 4.22 3.78 45.18
CA GLY A 61 3.54 5.04 45.43
C GLY A 61 4.55 6.18 45.31
N ASN A 62 4.35 7.06 44.33
CA ASN A 62 5.08 8.33 44.29
C ASN A 62 4.21 9.43 44.88
N LYS A 63 4.56 9.78 46.12
CA LYS A 63 4.06 10.92 46.87
C LYS A 63 5.07 12.02 46.60
N ASP A 64 4.73 12.98 45.75
CA ASP A 64 5.31 14.35 45.71
C ASP A 64 4.67 15.17 44.57
N ILE A 65 3.54 15.81 44.87
CA ILE A 65 2.92 16.88 44.08
C ILE A 65 3.17 18.19 44.83
N ASN A 66 4.36 18.76 44.67
CA ASN A 66 4.65 20.19 44.89
C ASN A 66 6.10 20.54 44.52
N GLN A 67 6.38 20.58 43.22
CA GLN A 67 7.50 21.34 42.67
C GLN A 67 6.93 22.22 41.55
N PRO A 68 7.22 23.54 41.54
CA PRO A 68 6.69 24.43 40.52
C PRO A 68 7.31 24.06 39.18
N VAL A 69 6.45 23.70 38.23
CA VAL A 69 6.84 23.51 36.82
C VAL A 69 7.28 24.87 36.30
N VAL A 70 8.59 25.06 36.20
CA VAL A 70 9.20 26.12 35.39
C VAL A 70 8.80 25.87 33.94
N VAL A 71 7.80 26.63 33.47
CA VAL A 71 7.43 26.70 32.06
C VAL A 71 8.57 27.43 31.35
N ASN A 72 9.53 26.67 30.83
CA ASN A 72 10.43 27.18 29.81
C ASN A 72 9.63 27.30 28.51
N THR A 73 9.29 28.55 28.18
CA THR A 73 8.85 28.99 26.86
C THR A 73 9.98 28.77 25.85
N ALA A 74 10.07 27.56 25.31
CA ALA A 74 10.86 27.31 24.12
C ALA A 74 10.10 27.86 22.90
N LYS A 75 10.61 28.97 22.38
CA LYS A 75 10.35 29.49 21.03
C LYS A 75 10.28 28.35 20.02
N THR A 76 9.20 28.32 19.26
CA THR A 76 9.09 27.61 17.99
C THR A 76 10.12 28.21 17.02
N GLY A 77 11.29 27.59 16.96
CA GLY A 77 12.32 27.88 15.96
C GLY A 77 12.03 27.09 14.69
N THR A 78 12.35 27.69 13.55
CA THR A 78 12.49 27.06 12.24
C THR A 78 13.23 25.74 12.38
N GLY A 79 12.52 24.63 12.22
CA GLY A 79 13.10 23.30 12.28
C GLY A 79 13.95 23.08 11.04
N ASP A 80 15.27 23.15 11.20
CA ASP A 80 16.23 22.64 10.24
C ASP A 80 15.89 21.16 9.99
N VAL A 81 15.29 20.87 8.84
CA VAL A 81 15.10 19.50 8.35
C VAL A 81 16.48 19.01 7.90
N ALA A 82 17.27 18.53 8.85
CA ALA A 82 18.52 17.88 8.55
C ALA A 82 18.26 16.72 7.56
N ALA A 83 19.10 16.61 6.53
CA ALA A 83 19.05 15.54 5.55
C ALA A 83 19.05 14.16 6.23
N VAL A 84 17.92 13.44 6.18
CA VAL A 84 17.80 12.10 6.76
C VAL A 84 18.07 11.08 5.66
N GLN A 85 19.05 10.20 5.82
CA GLN A 85 19.29 9.12 4.87
C GLN A 85 18.14 8.09 4.89
N PRO A 86 17.77 7.49 3.75
CA PRO A 86 16.83 6.36 3.70
C PRO A 86 17.29 5.20 4.60
N ALA A 87 16.33 4.45 5.16
CA ALA A 87 16.67 3.28 5.99
C ALA A 87 17.02 2.04 5.16
N GLY A 88 16.71 2.06 3.86
CA GLY A 88 17.08 1.03 2.90
C GLY A 88 17.20 1.61 1.49
N LYS A 89 17.54 0.76 0.52
CA LYS A 89 17.70 1.17 -0.87
C LYS A 89 16.34 1.59 -1.45
N VAL A 90 16.26 2.82 -1.96
CA VAL A 90 15.09 3.29 -2.72
C VAL A 90 15.05 2.53 -4.05
N PRO A 91 13.93 1.85 -4.40
CA PRO A 91 13.80 1.18 -5.69
C PRO A 91 13.97 2.18 -6.84
N PRO A 92 14.70 1.83 -7.91
CA PRO A 92 14.90 2.73 -9.05
C PRO A 92 13.57 3.07 -9.71
N ILE A 93 13.53 4.20 -10.42
CA ILE A 93 12.39 4.57 -11.28
C ILE A 93 12.29 3.56 -12.43
N SER A 94 11.06 3.19 -12.79
CA SER A 94 10.70 2.19 -13.78
C SER A 94 9.64 2.74 -14.75
N GLU A 95 9.32 1.99 -15.80
CA GLU A 95 8.30 2.40 -16.78
C GLU A 95 6.86 2.36 -16.23
N SER A 96 6.63 1.67 -15.11
CA SER A 96 5.33 1.67 -14.42
C SER A 96 5.13 2.88 -13.52
N ASP A 97 6.16 3.69 -13.28
CA ASP A 97 6.05 4.87 -12.43
C ASP A 97 5.30 6.01 -13.14
N HIS A 98 4.39 6.66 -12.41
CA HIS A 98 3.77 7.89 -12.88
C HIS A 98 4.69 9.07 -12.62
N ILE A 99 5.14 9.72 -13.70
CA ILE A 99 6.06 10.86 -13.64
C ILE A 99 5.31 12.15 -14.01
N PHE A 100 5.38 13.16 -13.15
CA PHE A 100 4.94 14.52 -13.42
C PHE A 100 6.16 15.42 -13.68
N GLY A 101 6.07 16.29 -14.69
CA GLY A 101 7.16 17.17 -15.11
C GLY A 101 8.06 16.56 -16.19
N ASP A 102 9.27 17.10 -16.36
CA ASP A 102 10.23 16.61 -17.35
C ASP A 102 10.89 15.31 -16.85
N PRO A 103 10.74 14.16 -17.54
CA PRO A 103 11.40 12.91 -17.14
C PRO A 103 12.93 13.00 -17.06
N LYS A 104 13.54 14.00 -17.72
CA LYS A 104 14.97 14.30 -17.72
C LYS A 104 15.41 15.30 -16.65
N ALA A 105 14.48 15.79 -15.82
CA ALA A 105 14.80 16.67 -14.71
C ALA A 105 15.91 16.04 -13.81
N PRO A 106 16.92 16.83 -13.40
CA PRO A 106 18.05 16.33 -12.63
C PRO A 106 17.65 15.86 -11.22
N ILE A 107 16.61 16.45 -10.64
CA ILE A 107 16.14 16.09 -9.30
C ILE A 107 14.88 15.24 -9.41
N THR A 108 14.85 14.14 -8.66
CA THR A 108 13.65 13.30 -8.53
C THR A 108 13.10 13.40 -7.13
N ILE A 109 11.79 13.61 -6.99
CA ILE A 109 11.08 13.35 -5.73
C ILE A 109 10.18 12.14 -5.95
N ILE A 110 10.47 11.04 -5.28
CA ILE A 110 9.60 9.85 -5.23
C ILE A 110 8.72 9.99 -4.00
N GLU A 111 7.40 9.99 -4.18
CA GLU A 111 6.42 10.02 -3.11
C GLU A 111 5.68 8.68 -3.02
N TYR A 112 5.74 8.05 -1.85
CA TYR A 112 4.86 6.96 -1.47
C TYR A 112 3.63 7.54 -0.76
N SER A 113 2.48 7.42 -1.38
CA SER A 113 1.26 8.13 -0.97
C SER A 113 0.03 7.23 -0.91
N ASP A 114 -1.00 7.74 -0.24
CA ASP A 114 -2.27 7.07 -0.01
C ASP A 114 -3.41 8.08 -0.20
N PHE A 115 -4.30 7.82 -1.17
CA PHE A 115 -5.41 8.71 -1.50
C PHE A 115 -6.40 8.94 -0.34
N GLN A 116 -6.50 8.00 0.61
CA GLN A 116 -7.35 8.16 1.80
C GLN A 116 -6.60 8.74 3.01
N CYS A 117 -5.29 8.99 2.92
CA CYS A 117 -4.53 9.59 4.01
C CYS A 117 -4.73 11.12 4.08
N PRO A 118 -5.17 11.67 5.23
CA PRO A 118 -5.34 13.11 5.38
C PRO A 118 -4.04 13.91 5.27
N TYR A 119 -2.91 13.32 5.68
CA TYR A 119 -1.60 13.97 5.53
C TYR A 119 -1.17 14.03 4.06
N CYS A 120 -1.51 13.04 3.25
CA CYS A 120 -1.21 13.06 1.81
C CYS A 120 -2.01 14.17 1.10
N VAL A 121 -3.29 14.33 1.46
CA VAL A 121 -4.11 15.47 0.99
C VAL A 121 -3.47 16.81 1.35
N ASN A 122 -2.96 16.95 2.57
CA ASN A 122 -2.29 18.19 2.99
C ASN A 122 -0.92 18.40 2.30
N PHE A 123 -0.28 17.34 1.84
CA PHE A 123 1.02 17.39 1.18
C PHE A 123 0.92 17.63 -0.33
N HIS A 124 -0.17 17.19 -0.97
CA HIS A 124 -0.39 17.36 -2.41
C HIS A 124 -0.20 18.81 -2.89
N PRO A 125 -0.76 19.85 -2.24
CA PRO A 125 -0.51 21.24 -2.63
C PRO A 125 0.95 21.67 -2.48
N THR A 126 1.69 21.13 -1.50
CA THR A 126 3.14 21.38 -1.38
C THR A 126 3.86 20.84 -2.62
N MET A 127 3.52 19.64 -3.07
CA MET A 127 4.13 19.05 -4.27
C MET A 127 3.74 19.80 -5.54
N GLU A 128 2.48 20.25 -5.68
CA GLU A 128 2.08 21.13 -6.77
C GLU A 128 2.91 22.43 -6.79
N GLN A 129 3.14 23.04 -5.62
CA GLN A 129 3.99 24.22 -5.49
C GLN A 129 5.45 23.93 -5.87
N VAL A 130 6.00 22.78 -5.47
CA VAL A 130 7.35 22.34 -5.89
C VAL A 130 7.42 22.23 -7.41
N MET A 131 6.45 21.55 -8.03
CA MET A 131 6.45 21.34 -9.48
C MET A 131 6.29 22.65 -10.26
N GLU A 132 5.57 23.63 -9.70
CA GLU A 132 5.43 24.97 -10.28
C GLU A 132 6.73 25.80 -10.18
N GLN A 133 7.38 25.82 -9.02
CA GLN A 133 8.59 26.63 -8.78
C GLN A 133 9.85 26.03 -9.44
N TYR A 134 9.91 24.70 -9.58
CA TYR A 134 11.07 23.98 -10.11
C TYR A 134 10.79 23.34 -11.48
N LYS A 135 9.95 23.97 -12.31
CA LYS A 135 9.66 23.51 -13.67
C LYS A 135 10.92 23.15 -14.46
N GLY A 136 10.96 21.92 -14.97
CA GLY A 136 12.10 21.36 -15.73
C GLY A 136 13.33 20.97 -14.88
N LYS A 137 13.32 21.24 -13.58
CA LYS A 137 14.42 20.92 -12.65
C LYS A 137 14.09 19.77 -11.71
N VAL A 138 12.81 19.61 -11.36
CA VAL A 138 12.30 18.51 -10.56
C VAL A 138 11.33 17.68 -11.38
N LYS A 139 11.38 16.36 -11.23
CA LYS A 139 10.30 15.43 -11.60
C LYS A 139 9.72 14.78 -10.35
N TRP A 140 8.41 14.65 -10.32
CA TRP A 140 7.70 13.99 -9.23
C TRP A 140 7.24 12.62 -9.68
N VAL A 141 7.61 11.61 -8.93
CA VAL A 141 7.22 10.22 -9.14
C VAL A 141 6.24 9.83 -8.05
N TYR A 142 5.07 9.35 -8.43
CA TYR A 142 4.07 8.84 -7.50
C TYR A 142 4.14 7.32 -7.42
N ARG A 143 4.13 6.79 -6.20
CA ARG A 143 4.03 5.35 -5.89
C ARG A 143 2.96 5.09 -4.85
N HIS A 144 2.27 3.96 -5.00
CA HIS A 144 1.20 3.60 -4.07
C HIS A 144 1.78 3.08 -2.75
N TYR A 145 1.18 3.52 -1.64
CA TYR A 145 1.47 2.96 -0.33
C TYR A 145 0.19 2.84 0.47
N PRO A 146 -0.70 1.90 0.09
CA PRO A 146 -2.00 1.83 0.71
C PRO A 146 -1.89 1.37 2.17
N LEU A 147 -2.47 2.15 3.08
CA LEU A 147 -2.45 1.83 4.51
C LEU A 147 -3.61 0.89 4.85
N SER A 148 -3.33 -0.22 5.53
CA SER A 148 -4.32 -1.28 5.80
C SER A 148 -5.52 -0.84 6.65
N PHE A 149 -5.39 0.25 7.40
CA PHE A 149 -6.48 0.84 8.20
C PHE A 149 -7.32 1.87 7.43
N HIS A 150 -6.98 2.13 6.17
CA HIS A 150 -7.73 2.98 5.25
C HIS A 150 -8.49 2.10 4.23
N PRO A 151 -9.80 1.88 4.42
CA PRO A 151 -10.58 0.94 3.59
C PRO A 151 -10.68 1.32 2.11
N GLN A 152 -10.49 2.60 1.75
CA GLN A 152 -10.51 3.08 0.37
C GLN A 152 -9.11 3.29 -0.21
N SER A 153 -8.06 2.97 0.54
CA SER A 153 -6.69 3.20 0.11
C SER A 153 -6.30 2.39 -1.12
N GLN A 154 -6.41 1.07 -1.02
CA GLN A 154 -6.13 0.16 -2.14
C GLN A 154 -7.15 0.35 -3.29
N PRO A 155 -8.48 0.42 -3.05
CA PRO A 155 -9.44 0.67 -4.13
C PRO A 155 -9.19 1.97 -4.90
N ALA A 156 -8.80 3.06 -4.21
CA ALA A 156 -8.47 4.32 -4.87
C ALA A 156 -7.16 4.23 -5.68
N ALA A 157 -6.17 3.49 -5.18
CA ALA A 157 -4.94 3.20 -5.92
C ALA A 157 -5.23 2.43 -7.21
N GLU A 158 -6.00 1.35 -7.15
CA GLU A 158 -6.44 0.58 -8.32
C GLU A 158 -7.23 1.43 -9.31
N ALA A 159 -8.14 2.26 -8.81
CA ALA A 159 -8.90 3.19 -9.62
C ALA A 159 -8.00 4.20 -10.35
N SER A 160 -6.97 4.74 -9.68
CA SER A 160 -6.02 5.65 -10.32
C SER A 160 -5.20 4.99 -11.43
N GLU A 161 -4.88 3.70 -11.28
CA GLU A 161 -4.21 2.94 -12.33
C GLU A 161 -5.13 2.65 -13.52
N CYS A 162 -6.41 2.37 -13.28
CA CYS A 162 -7.38 2.25 -14.36
C CYS A 162 -7.60 3.56 -15.13
N ALA A 163 -7.41 4.72 -14.48
CA ALA A 163 -7.35 6.00 -15.17
C ALA A 163 -6.03 6.20 -15.94
N SER A 164 -4.93 5.62 -15.45
CA SER A 164 -3.61 5.69 -16.09
C SER A 164 -3.59 4.97 -17.44
N GLU A 165 -4.32 3.85 -17.59
CA GLU A 165 -4.50 3.15 -18.88
C GLU A 165 -5.04 4.05 -20.00
N GLN A 166 -5.78 5.10 -19.60
CA GLN A 166 -6.40 6.06 -20.51
C GLN A 166 -5.68 7.41 -20.49
N GLY A 167 -4.48 7.47 -19.91
CA GLY A 167 -3.60 8.63 -19.91
C GLY A 167 -4.00 9.75 -18.95
N LYS A 168 -4.84 9.48 -17.94
CA LYS A 168 -5.34 10.52 -17.00
C LYS A 168 -5.03 10.23 -15.54
N PHE A 169 -3.85 9.66 -15.26
CA PHE A 169 -3.45 9.37 -13.88
C PHE A 169 -3.49 10.62 -13.00
N TRP A 170 -2.85 11.71 -13.43
CA TRP A 170 -2.67 12.91 -12.60
C TRP A 170 -3.98 13.68 -12.38
N GLU A 171 -4.82 13.82 -13.40
CA GLU A 171 -6.15 14.43 -13.28
C GLU A 171 -7.05 13.62 -12.35
N TYR A 172 -6.98 12.29 -12.44
CA TYR A 172 -7.75 11.41 -11.58
C TYR A 172 -7.23 11.44 -10.13
N ALA A 173 -5.92 11.36 -9.92
CA ALA A 173 -5.26 11.48 -8.62
C ALA A 173 -5.64 12.79 -7.90
N LYS A 174 -5.60 13.92 -8.61
CA LYS A 174 -6.07 15.22 -8.10
C LYS A 174 -7.52 15.16 -7.64
N GLY A 175 -8.40 14.60 -8.47
CA GLY A 175 -9.82 14.42 -8.15
C GLY A 175 -10.06 13.54 -6.91
N LEU A 176 -9.26 12.48 -6.72
CA LEU A 176 -9.31 11.64 -5.53
C LEU A 176 -8.92 12.41 -4.26
N PHE A 177 -7.79 13.14 -4.29
CA PHE A 177 -7.35 13.93 -3.14
C PHE A 177 -8.33 15.03 -2.76
N GLU A 178 -8.90 15.73 -3.75
CA GLU A 178 -9.89 16.80 -3.51
C GLU A 178 -11.21 16.29 -2.92
N ASN A 179 -11.52 15.00 -3.07
CA ASN A 179 -12.81 14.40 -2.70
C ASN A 179 -12.65 13.20 -1.75
N GLN A 180 -11.63 13.22 -0.87
CA GLN A 180 -11.29 12.10 0.01
C GLN A 180 -12.47 11.51 0.81
N LYS A 181 -13.45 12.33 1.21
CA LYS A 181 -14.63 11.87 1.96
C LYS A 181 -15.63 11.08 1.11
N SER A 182 -15.57 11.24 -0.21
CA SER A 182 -16.47 10.60 -1.17
C SER A 182 -15.88 9.33 -1.78
N LEU A 183 -14.63 8.98 -1.47
CA LEU A 183 -13.95 7.80 -2.03
C LEU A 183 -14.80 6.54 -1.87
N GLY A 184 -14.92 5.78 -2.95
CA GLY A 184 -15.78 4.62 -3.06
C GLY A 184 -16.14 4.33 -4.52
N ALA A 185 -16.60 3.10 -4.80
CA ALA A 185 -16.85 2.62 -6.16
C ALA A 185 -17.74 3.55 -7.01
N GLU A 186 -18.80 4.10 -6.40
CA GLU A 186 -19.70 5.05 -7.06
C GLU A 186 -18.96 6.33 -7.46
N PHE A 187 -18.19 6.91 -6.54
CA PHE A 187 -17.41 8.12 -6.81
C PHE A 187 -16.30 7.87 -7.83
N TYR A 188 -15.65 6.71 -7.81
CA TYR A 188 -14.61 6.37 -8.78
C TYR A 188 -15.15 6.38 -10.21
N SER A 189 -16.27 5.69 -10.44
CA SER A 189 -16.96 5.67 -11.73
C SER A 189 -17.41 7.08 -12.15
N LYS A 190 -17.94 7.86 -11.20
CA LYS A 190 -18.36 9.23 -11.45
C LYS A 190 -17.19 10.12 -11.86
N LEU A 191 -16.10 10.11 -11.10
CA LEU A 191 -14.91 10.90 -11.36
C LEU A 191 -14.31 10.54 -12.73
N ALA A 192 -14.27 9.25 -13.07
CA ALA A 192 -13.83 8.79 -14.39
C ALA A 192 -14.66 9.44 -15.51
N GLY A 193 -15.98 9.46 -15.36
CA GLY A 193 -16.89 10.15 -16.29
C GLY A 193 -16.67 11.66 -16.34
N ASP A 194 -16.55 12.31 -15.18
CA ASP A 194 -16.36 13.76 -15.06
C ASP A 194 -15.09 14.24 -15.77
N ILE A 195 -14.00 13.47 -15.70
CA ILE A 195 -12.74 13.80 -16.38
C ILE A 195 -12.69 13.25 -17.82
N GLY A 196 -13.77 12.68 -18.34
CA GLY A 196 -13.89 12.24 -19.73
C GLY A 196 -13.15 10.94 -20.07
N LEU A 197 -13.04 10.01 -19.13
CA LEU A 197 -12.64 8.62 -19.40
C LEU A 197 -13.79 7.82 -20.02
N ASN A 198 -13.45 6.74 -20.72
CA ASN A 198 -14.43 5.72 -21.04
C ASN A 198 -14.77 4.94 -19.75
N VAL A 199 -15.95 5.22 -19.19
CA VAL A 199 -16.41 4.63 -17.93
C VAL A 199 -16.55 3.10 -18.03
N SER A 200 -16.94 2.57 -19.18
CA SER A 200 -17.03 1.11 -19.37
C SER A 200 -15.66 0.46 -19.29
N THR A 201 -14.66 0.99 -20.01
CA THR A 201 -13.28 0.51 -19.96
C THR A 201 -12.70 0.64 -18.55
N PHE A 202 -12.96 1.78 -17.90
CA PHE A 202 -12.51 2.04 -16.53
C PHE A 202 -13.09 1.03 -15.54
N ASN A 203 -14.41 0.80 -15.57
CA ASN A 203 -15.07 -0.14 -14.64
C ASN A 203 -14.60 -1.57 -14.87
N THR A 204 -14.43 -2.00 -16.13
CA THR A 204 -13.86 -3.32 -16.44
C THR A 204 -12.45 -3.48 -15.88
N CYS A 205 -11.61 -2.44 -15.96
CA CYS A 205 -10.29 -2.46 -15.33
C CYS A 205 -10.40 -2.58 -13.80
N LEU A 206 -11.25 -1.77 -13.17
CA LEU A 206 -11.38 -1.72 -11.72
C LEU A 206 -11.92 -3.03 -11.12
N GLU A 207 -12.78 -3.75 -11.85
CA GLU A 207 -13.32 -5.06 -11.43
C GLU A 207 -12.34 -6.22 -11.65
N SER A 208 -11.21 -5.99 -12.34
CA SER A 208 -10.31 -7.04 -12.77
C SER A 208 -9.14 -7.32 -11.83
N ASP A 209 -8.96 -6.49 -10.78
CA ASP A 209 -7.83 -6.56 -9.84
C ASP A 209 -6.44 -6.50 -10.53
N LYS A 210 -6.38 -6.03 -11.79
CA LYS A 210 -5.19 -6.06 -12.65
C LYS A 210 -3.97 -5.40 -12.00
N TYR A 211 -4.20 -4.36 -11.20
CA TYR A 211 -3.15 -3.52 -10.63
C TYR A 211 -2.72 -3.90 -9.22
N LEU A 212 -3.35 -4.91 -8.60
CA LEU A 212 -3.00 -5.37 -7.25
C LEU A 212 -1.50 -5.69 -7.11
N SER A 213 -0.93 -6.41 -8.08
CA SER A 213 0.48 -6.80 -8.01
C SER A 213 1.41 -5.59 -8.10
N HIS A 214 1.09 -4.59 -8.93
CA HIS A 214 1.88 -3.37 -9.04
C HIS A 214 1.83 -2.56 -7.74
N ILE A 215 0.64 -2.36 -7.18
CA ILE A 215 0.43 -1.65 -5.92
C ILE A 215 1.16 -2.34 -4.77
N GLN A 216 1.13 -3.68 -4.73
CA GLN A 216 1.87 -4.46 -3.74
C GLN A 216 3.39 -4.30 -3.89
N GLN A 217 3.90 -4.27 -5.12
CA GLN A 217 5.33 -4.03 -5.38
C GLN A 217 5.77 -2.64 -4.91
N ASP A 218 4.97 -1.60 -5.15
CA ASP A 218 5.23 -0.26 -4.63
C ASP A 218 5.26 -0.25 -3.10
N LEU A 219 4.25 -0.83 -2.45
CA LEU A 219 4.14 -0.94 -1.00
C LEU A 219 5.37 -1.63 -0.39
N GLU A 220 5.77 -2.77 -0.95
CA GLU A 220 6.95 -3.53 -0.53
C GLU A 220 8.25 -2.77 -0.76
N GLY A 221 8.38 -2.12 -1.92
CA GLY A 221 9.53 -1.28 -2.27
C GLY A 221 9.70 -0.11 -1.30
N GLY A 222 8.61 0.61 -1.00
CA GLY A 222 8.61 1.68 -0.01
C GLY A 222 8.94 1.17 1.39
N SER A 223 8.36 0.03 1.78
CA SER A 223 8.64 -0.61 3.06
C SER A 223 10.13 -1.01 3.18
N GLY A 224 10.71 -1.55 2.11
CA GLY A 224 12.12 -1.88 2.02
C GLY A 224 13.04 -0.66 2.10
N ALA A 225 12.62 0.48 1.54
CA ALA A 225 13.34 1.75 1.61
C ALA A 225 13.21 2.49 2.96
N GLY A 226 12.30 2.03 3.83
CA GLY A 226 12.09 2.60 5.16
C GLY A 226 10.84 3.45 5.34
N VAL A 227 9.92 3.46 4.37
CA VAL A 227 8.61 4.11 4.52
C VAL A 227 7.81 3.34 5.58
N ARG A 228 7.21 4.06 6.53
CA ARG A 228 6.42 3.48 7.64
C ARG A 228 5.05 4.14 7.80
N GLY A 229 4.74 5.09 6.93
CA GLY A 229 3.52 5.90 6.92
C GLY A 229 3.58 6.88 5.75
N THR A 230 2.46 7.53 5.46
CA THR A 230 2.32 8.40 4.29
C THR A 230 2.02 9.86 4.67
N PRO A 231 2.47 10.84 3.87
CA PRO A 231 3.37 10.66 2.73
C PRO A 231 4.79 10.31 3.21
N GLY A 232 5.43 9.37 2.51
CA GLY A 232 6.82 9.01 2.72
C GLY A 232 7.58 9.26 1.43
N SER A 233 8.48 10.22 1.41
CA SER A 233 9.10 10.68 0.17
C SER A 233 10.62 10.57 0.21
N PHE A 234 11.23 10.53 -0.97
CA PHE A 234 12.67 10.54 -1.17
C PHE A 234 13.04 11.57 -2.22
N LEU A 235 13.94 12.49 -1.90
CA LEU A 235 14.61 13.35 -2.86
C LEU A 235 15.88 12.66 -3.33
N ILE A 236 16.05 12.51 -4.63
CA ILE A 236 17.24 11.95 -5.27
C ILE A 236 17.90 13.07 -6.08
N ASP A 237 19.15 13.36 -5.77
CA ASP A 237 19.96 14.36 -6.48
C ASP A 237 20.52 13.85 -7.81
N LYS A 238 21.21 14.73 -8.54
CA LYS A 238 21.84 14.42 -9.84
C LYS A 238 22.92 13.33 -9.78
N ASP A 239 23.49 13.09 -8.61
CA ASP A 239 24.56 12.12 -8.38
C ASP A 239 23.99 10.77 -7.88
N GLY A 240 22.67 10.69 -7.67
CA GLY A 240 21.95 9.50 -7.22
C GLY A 240 21.91 9.35 -5.70
N ASN A 241 22.31 10.36 -4.92
CA ASN A 241 22.17 10.30 -3.47
C ASN A 241 20.72 10.57 -3.09
N ALA A 242 20.21 9.78 -2.15
CA ALA A 242 18.84 9.87 -1.69
C ALA A 242 18.75 10.49 -0.29
N GLN A 243 17.77 11.35 -0.08
CA GLN A 243 17.41 11.94 1.20
C GLN A 243 15.92 11.68 1.45
N ALA A 244 15.57 11.18 2.63
CA ALA A 244 14.21 10.92 3.05
C ALA A 244 13.52 12.21 3.51
N ILE A 245 12.33 12.45 2.98
CA ILE A 245 11.39 13.51 3.35
C ILE A 245 10.22 12.80 4.03
N LYS A 246 10.10 12.95 5.36
CA LYS A 246 9.12 12.21 6.17
C LYS A 246 7.91 13.07 6.49
N GLY A 247 6.73 12.62 6.08
CA GLY A 247 5.46 13.26 6.39
C GLY A 247 5.17 14.49 5.54
N ALA A 248 4.04 15.13 5.84
CA ALA A 248 3.52 16.26 5.09
C ALA A 248 4.27 17.57 5.43
N LEU A 249 5.49 17.71 4.94
CA LEU A 249 6.28 18.92 5.13
C LEU A 249 5.75 20.07 4.26
N PRO A 250 5.80 21.33 4.75
CA PRO A 250 5.46 22.49 3.94
C PRO A 250 6.56 22.77 2.91
N PHE A 251 6.21 23.51 1.85
CA PHE A 251 7.14 23.91 0.79
C PHE A 251 8.44 24.53 1.34
N SER A 252 8.33 25.42 2.33
CA SER A 252 9.50 26.10 2.94
C SER A 252 10.51 25.16 3.58
N SER A 253 10.12 23.93 3.94
CA SER A 253 11.03 22.91 4.46
C SER A 253 11.67 22.08 3.34
N ILE A 254 10.97 21.88 2.22
CA ILE A 254 11.49 21.08 1.10
C ILE A 254 12.38 21.91 0.18
N GLN A 255 12.05 23.19 0.00
CA GLN A 255 12.77 24.13 -0.86
C GLN A 255 14.29 24.10 -0.65
N PRO A 256 14.84 24.27 0.57
CA PRO A 256 16.30 24.24 0.76
C PRO A 256 16.94 22.91 0.36
N LEU A 257 16.24 21.77 0.53
CA LEU A 257 16.76 20.46 0.13
C LEU A 257 16.89 20.35 -1.40
N ILE A 258 15.92 20.89 -2.13
CA ILE A 258 15.96 20.95 -3.60
C ILE A 258 17.06 21.90 -4.06
N ASP A 259 17.15 23.08 -3.44
CA ASP A 259 18.16 24.10 -3.78
C ASP A 259 19.59 23.60 -3.53
N GLU A 260 19.81 22.79 -2.49
CA GLU A 260 21.09 22.13 -2.23
C GLU A 260 21.37 21.03 -3.26
N ALA A 261 20.38 20.18 -3.57
CA ALA A 261 20.55 19.08 -4.52
C ALA A 261 20.80 19.53 -5.98
N LEU A 262 20.44 20.77 -6.30
CA LEU A 262 20.65 21.37 -7.63
C LEU A 262 22.06 21.95 -7.85
N GLN A 263 22.87 22.07 -6.80
CA GLN A 263 24.25 22.59 -6.88
C GLN A 263 25.21 21.53 -7.42
#